data_AF-A0A8D8PUL6-F1
#
_entry.id   AF-A0A8D8PUL6-F1
#
_cell.length_a   1.000
_cell.length_b   1.000
_cell.length_c   1.000
_cell.angle_alpha   90.00
_cell.angle_beta   90.00
_cell.angle_gamma   90.00
#
_symmetry.space_group_name_H-M   'P 1'
#
loop_
_entity.id
_entity.type
_entity.pdbx_description
1 polymer ?
#
loop_
_entity_poly.entity_id
_entity_poly.type
_entity_poly.pdbx_seq_one_letter_code
_entity_poly.pdbx_strand_id
1 'polypeptide(L)'
;MAYFGLSSGAGPPPPTSPVSHSFSKLYRSSNLYESVCLRCCQTVYQVDRIGPLKDFTFYHYGCFKCIVCGTKLTLKTYFNNQHDSEDKQVYCSSHVPKMGPGHLDNSTVGIKTALNVPKSNNIINEQIRPGGRGTFDAEALNIRPLLSSGPPPSILPHHRSPSPHPPSSSPIPPDGYQYGRFDASALHIAHPLRATELQRKYVRPGGPVAEKPIECYLDKDEQTRLEMKHRQEEDNLYRIFAKQREEEDKRIKEEFRDEWEKELERLTSRFERELQTKRKRPEDQKVLTLKLQQERENLEKNMTLRRDKKKDALTRQLLEHERAATAALVEKQSSEMLDLIHEARSEYLLSEAPHLYVEDYDSELLLPYPSHAPSPSPPTVSKYQLYGDPAEFVHVDEIAISVAQEDQHTFTDLVRQLAGRHATSDIEKARTLFRWITVKNLNTMSFDDNMSGDTPMGLLRGIKHGTESYHVLFKRLCSYAGLHCVVIKGYSKSAGYQPGVKFEDNRFRNSWNAVYVAGAWRFVQCNWGARHLVNAKEAPGQKKGDHASSGGGEI
;
A
#
# COMPACT_ATOMS: atom_id res chain seq x y z
N MET A 1 49.46 0.00 79.63
CA MET A 1 49.78 0.08 78.19
C MET A 1 49.37 -1.24 77.54
N ALA A 2 48.89 -1.24 76.29
CA ALA A 2 48.25 -2.38 75.59
C ALA A 2 46.98 -2.93 76.30
N TYR A 3 45.77 -2.59 75.85
CA TYR A 3 44.99 -3.25 74.77
C TYR A 3 44.72 -4.74 75.09
N PHE A 4 43.55 -5.09 75.66
CA PHE A 4 42.24 -5.33 74.99
C PHE A 4 42.29 -6.49 73.97
N GLY A 5 41.48 -7.56 74.04
CA GLY A 5 40.65 -8.09 75.15
C GLY A 5 39.22 -8.51 74.76
N LEU A 6 38.95 -9.83 74.75
CA LEU A 6 37.62 -10.50 74.85
C LEU A 6 36.66 -10.29 73.64
N SER A 7 35.64 -11.13 73.34
CA SER A 7 35.21 -12.45 73.86
C SER A 7 34.25 -13.17 72.87
N SER A 8 34.04 -14.48 73.07
CA SER A 8 32.89 -15.29 72.55
C SER A 8 32.80 -15.51 71.02
N GLY A 9 32.14 -16.56 70.50
CA GLY A 9 31.56 -17.76 71.14
C GLY A 9 30.59 -18.52 70.22
N ALA A 10 30.37 -19.81 70.51
CA ALA A 10 29.48 -20.77 69.79
C ALA A 10 29.93 -21.21 68.38
N GLY A 11 29.70 -22.50 68.07
CA GLY A 11 29.99 -23.13 66.77
C GLY A 11 28.72 -23.66 66.07
N PRO A 12 28.83 -24.17 64.82
CA PRO A 12 27.69 -24.53 63.99
C PRO A 12 27.04 -25.88 64.37
N PRO A 13 25.73 -26.07 64.07
CA PRO A 13 25.00 -27.32 64.32
C PRO A 13 25.28 -28.43 63.28
N PRO A 14 24.95 -29.70 63.58
CA PRO A 14 25.16 -30.84 62.69
C PRO A 14 24.14 -30.93 61.54
N PRO A 15 24.44 -31.68 60.47
CA PRO A 15 23.58 -31.81 59.29
C PRO A 15 22.39 -32.77 59.51
N THR A 16 21.24 -32.43 58.94
CA THR A 16 20.06 -33.29 58.87
C THR A 16 19.67 -33.61 57.43
N SER A 17 19.54 -34.90 57.14
CA SER A 17 18.84 -35.48 55.97
C SER A 17 17.69 -36.36 56.53
N PRO A 18 16.65 -36.80 55.77
CA PRO A 18 16.52 -36.94 54.32
C PRO A 18 15.43 -35.99 53.74
N VAL A 19 14.88 -36.05 52.51
CA VAL A 19 14.29 -37.15 51.71
C VAL A 19 14.56 -36.97 50.21
N SER A 20 14.78 -38.07 49.50
CA SER A 20 14.96 -38.11 48.05
C SER A 20 13.63 -38.17 47.28
N HIS A 21 13.33 -37.13 46.50
CA HIS A 21 12.33 -37.19 45.41
C HIS A 21 12.97 -36.79 44.08
N SER A 22 12.99 -37.73 43.13
CA SER A 22 13.53 -37.47 41.78
C SER A 22 12.53 -36.70 40.92
N PHE A 23 12.70 -35.37 40.85
CA PHE A 23 12.01 -34.52 39.87
C PHE A 23 12.77 -34.43 38.53
N SER A 24 13.09 -35.59 37.96
CA SER A 24 13.73 -35.72 36.65
C SER A 24 12.71 -35.61 35.49
N LYS A 25 11.95 -34.50 35.43
CA LYS A 25 11.04 -34.09 34.34
C LYS A 25 10.68 -32.61 34.48
N LEU A 26 10.23 -31.99 33.38
CA LEU A 26 9.83 -30.57 33.26
C LEU A 26 10.96 -29.52 33.12
N TYR A 27 12.14 -29.90 32.64
CA TYR A 27 12.97 -29.00 31.82
C TYR A 27 13.08 -29.56 30.38
N ARG A 28 12.26 -29.02 29.49
CA ARG A 28 12.42 -29.12 28.03
C ARG A 28 11.92 -27.80 27.43
N SER A 29 12.84 -27.02 26.89
CA SER A 29 12.58 -25.67 26.37
C SER A 29 11.64 -25.69 25.17
N SER A 30 10.58 -24.88 25.21
CA SER A 30 9.56 -24.80 24.15
C SER A 30 10.07 -24.03 22.92
N ASN A 31 10.69 -24.72 21.96
CA ASN A 31 11.07 -24.13 20.68
C ASN A 31 9.86 -23.95 19.76
N LEU A 32 9.54 -22.69 19.44
CA LEU A 32 8.31 -22.26 18.75
C LEU A 32 8.26 -22.54 17.23
N TYR A 33 8.97 -23.55 16.72
CA TYR A 33 8.95 -23.89 15.28
C TYR A 33 8.94 -25.40 14.95
N GLU A 34 8.66 -26.27 15.93
CA GLU A 34 8.44 -27.69 15.67
C GLU A 34 6.99 -27.95 15.21
N SER A 35 6.79 -28.05 13.89
CA SER A 35 5.50 -28.47 13.32
C SER A 35 5.22 -29.94 13.67
N VAL A 36 4.50 -30.20 14.77
CA VAL A 36 4.21 -31.56 15.24
C VAL A 36 3.18 -32.30 14.38
N CYS A 37 3.30 -33.61 14.30
CA CYS A 37 2.36 -34.47 13.58
C CYS A 37 1.10 -34.74 14.41
N LEU A 38 -0.09 -34.52 13.84
CA LEU A 38 -1.36 -34.81 14.53
C LEU A 38 -1.60 -36.31 14.83
N ARG A 39 -0.84 -37.23 14.20
CA ARG A 39 -0.96 -38.68 14.39
C ARG A 39 -0.09 -39.23 15.52
N CYS A 40 1.09 -38.66 15.77
CA CYS A 40 2.08 -39.21 16.72
C CYS A 40 2.74 -38.17 17.65
N CYS A 41 2.35 -36.89 17.51
CA CYS A 41 2.84 -35.74 18.28
C CYS A 41 4.36 -35.50 18.23
N GLN A 42 5.08 -36.13 17.30
CA GLN A 42 6.51 -35.89 17.03
C GLN A 42 6.69 -34.83 15.93
N THR A 43 7.85 -34.15 15.95
CA THR A 43 8.23 -33.11 14.99
C THR A 43 8.27 -33.61 13.54
N VAL A 44 7.67 -32.83 12.63
CA VAL A 44 7.66 -33.11 11.19
C VAL A 44 8.68 -32.21 10.47
N TYR A 45 9.88 -32.72 10.25
CA TYR A 45 10.92 -32.06 9.46
C TYR A 45 10.47 -31.90 7.99
N GLN A 46 11.00 -30.86 7.32
CA GLN A 46 10.52 -30.40 6.01
C GLN A 46 10.53 -31.48 4.91
N VAL A 47 11.46 -32.44 4.97
CA VAL A 47 11.60 -33.55 4.01
C VAL A 47 10.53 -34.64 4.12
N ASP A 48 9.85 -34.73 5.26
CA ASP A 48 8.83 -35.76 5.56
C ASP A 48 7.42 -35.14 5.71
N ARG A 49 7.26 -33.86 5.34
CA ARG A 49 6.09 -33.05 5.69
C ARG A 49 4.94 -33.17 4.69
N ILE A 50 3.79 -33.64 5.17
CA ILE A 50 2.49 -33.50 4.53
C ILE A 50 1.68 -32.43 5.29
N GLY A 51 1.35 -31.34 4.62
CA GLY A 51 0.57 -30.22 5.14
C GLY A 51 1.12 -28.86 4.67
N PRO A 52 0.51 -27.73 5.10
CA PRO A 52 -0.64 -27.65 6.00
C PRO A 52 -1.91 -28.19 5.34
N LEU A 53 -2.74 -28.86 6.12
CA LEU A 53 -4.10 -29.26 5.74
C LEU A 53 -5.13 -28.38 6.49
N LYS A 54 -6.38 -28.86 6.59
CA LYS A 54 -7.43 -28.27 7.45
C LYS A 54 -6.85 -27.90 8.83
N ASP A 55 -7.16 -26.70 9.29
CA ASP A 55 -6.75 -26.12 10.59
C ASP A 55 -5.23 -26.17 10.86
N PHE A 56 -4.43 -25.93 9.81
CA PHE A 56 -2.96 -25.93 9.83
C PHE A 56 -2.33 -27.24 10.33
N THR A 57 -3.02 -28.36 10.15
CA THR A 57 -2.53 -29.68 10.61
C THR A 57 -1.45 -30.27 9.70
N PHE A 58 -0.52 -31.02 10.30
CA PHE A 58 0.64 -31.64 9.65
C PHE A 58 0.76 -33.13 9.96
N TYR A 59 1.35 -33.89 9.03
CA TYR A 59 1.62 -35.32 9.15
C TYR A 59 2.97 -35.72 8.55
N HIS A 60 3.64 -36.74 9.10
CA HIS A 60 4.73 -37.46 8.42
C HIS A 60 4.21 -38.28 7.23
N TYR A 61 5.05 -38.55 6.22
CA TYR A 61 4.74 -39.45 5.08
C TYR A 61 4.40 -40.88 5.54
N GLY A 62 4.95 -41.33 6.68
CA GLY A 62 4.60 -42.60 7.32
C GLY A 62 3.31 -42.58 8.14
N CYS A 63 2.88 -41.39 8.59
CA CYS A 63 1.74 -41.15 9.49
C CYS A 63 0.44 -40.78 8.75
N PHE A 64 0.54 -40.32 7.50
CA PHE A 64 -0.60 -39.89 6.71
C PHE A 64 -1.41 -41.08 6.17
N LYS A 65 -2.27 -41.59 7.05
CA LYS A 65 -3.07 -42.81 6.90
C LYS A 65 -4.50 -42.57 7.37
N CYS A 66 -5.45 -43.26 6.75
CA CYS A 66 -6.84 -43.26 7.19
C CYS A 66 -6.93 -43.77 8.63
N ILE A 67 -7.59 -43.00 9.51
CA ILE A 67 -7.72 -43.34 10.93
C ILE A 67 -8.46 -44.67 11.17
N VAL A 68 -9.39 -45.05 10.30
CA VAL A 68 -10.21 -46.27 10.45
C VAL A 68 -9.48 -47.54 10.00
N CYS A 69 -8.81 -47.51 8.84
CA CYS A 69 -8.27 -48.72 8.19
C CYS A 69 -6.76 -48.72 7.96
N GLY A 70 -6.02 -47.70 8.44
CA GLY A 70 -4.56 -47.62 8.32
C GLY A 70 -4.01 -47.45 6.90
N THR A 71 -4.85 -47.50 5.86
CA THR A 71 -4.45 -47.32 4.46
C THR A 71 -3.75 -45.98 4.26
N LYS A 72 -2.58 -46.02 3.61
CA LYS A 72 -1.77 -44.84 3.30
C LYS A 72 -2.52 -43.91 2.32
N LEU A 73 -2.55 -42.63 2.64
CA LEU A 73 -3.24 -41.61 1.85
C LEU A 73 -2.24 -40.73 1.11
N THR A 74 -2.76 -39.92 0.19
CA THR A 74 -2.06 -38.86 -0.55
C THR A 74 -2.96 -37.63 -0.60
N LEU A 75 -2.41 -36.46 -0.97
CA LEU A 75 -3.18 -35.22 -1.09
C LEU A 75 -4.35 -35.28 -2.11
N LYS A 76 -4.44 -36.34 -2.93
CA LYS A 76 -5.55 -36.61 -3.86
C LYS A 76 -6.53 -37.69 -3.40
N THR A 77 -6.26 -38.37 -2.29
CA THR A 77 -7.02 -39.57 -1.84
C THR A 77 -7.48 -39.51 -0.39
N TYR A 78 -7.04 -38.50 0.37
CA TYR A 78 -7.58 -38.20 1.69
C TYR A 78 -8.89 -37.40 1.59
N PHE A 79 -9.74 -37.57 2.59
CA PHE A 79 -10.97 -36.82 2.79
C PHE A 79 -11.07 -36.46 4.28
N ASN A 80 -11.69 -35.32 4.60
CA ASN A 80 -12.06 -34.94 5.96
C ASN A 80 -13.53 -35.29 6.24
N ASN A 81 -13.86 -35.49 7.51
CA ASN A 81 -15.21 -35.70 8.00
C ASN A 81 -16.15 -34.55 7.57
N GLN A 82 -17.38 -34.88 7.18
CA GLN A 82 -18.40 -33.94 6.69
C GLN A 82 -19.53 -33.68 7.69
N HIS A 83 -19.57 -34.40 8.82
CA HIS A 83 -20.55 -34.19 9.90
C HIS A 83 -20.03 -33.24 10.99
N ASP A 84 -18.71 -33.11 11.13
CA ASP A 84 -18.06 -32.36 12.21
C ASP A 84 -17.01 -31.38 11.65
N SER A 85 -17.19 -30.09 11.95
CA SER A 85 -16.24 -29.03 11.57
C SER A 85 -14.95 -29.07 12.38
N GLU A 86 -14.94 -29.67 13.57
CA GLU A 86 -13.78 -29.71 14.46
C GLU A 86 -12.92 -30.97 14.28
N ASP A 87 -13.44 -32.00 13.60
CA ASP A 87 -12.68 -33.20 13.29
C ASP A 87 -11.55 -32.91 12.28
N LYS A 88 -10.33 -33.06 12.79
CA LYS A 88 -9.05 -32.83 12.10
C LYS A 88 -8.41 -34.12 11.58
N GLN A 89 -9.08 -35.27 11.73
CA GLN A 89 -8.65 -36.55 11.20
C GLN A 89 -8.81 -36.64 9.68
N VAL A 90 -8.12 -37.62 9.10
CA VAL A 90 -8.11 -37.92 7.68
C VAL A 90 -8.55 -39.36 7.40
N TYR A 91 -9.35 -39.49 6.35
CA TYR A 91 -10.09 -40.70 6.00
C TYR A 91 -9.88 -41.05 4.52
N CYS A 92 -10.12 -42.31 4.13
CA CYS A 92 -10.24 -42.68 2.71
C CYS A 92 -11.70 -42.50 2.23
N SER A 93 -11.91 -42.56 0.91
CA SER A 93 -13.23 -42.41 0.27
C SER A 93 -14.31 -43.37 0.79
N SER A 94 -13.93 -44.53 1.32
CA SER A 94 -14.85 -45.55 1.87
C SER A 94 -15.16 -45.37 3.36
N HIS A 95 -14.27 -44.71 4.12
CA HIS A 95 -14.39 -44.56 5.58
C HIS A 95 -14.61 -43.12 6.04
N VAL A 96 -14.64 -42.15 5.13
CA VAL A 96 -15.02 -40.77 5.46
C VAL A 96 -16.50 -40.71 5.84
N PRO A 97 -16.86 -40.15 7.02
CA PRO A 97 -18.26 -39.87 7.35
C PRO A 97 -18.83 -38.81 6.41
N LYS A 98 -19.87 -39.18 5.64
CA LYS A 98 -20.57 -38.34 4.67
C LYS A 98 -21.98 -38.06 5.14
N MET A 99 -22.46 -36.83 5.00
CA MET A 99 -23.86 -36.51 5.34
C MET A 99 -24.83 -37.29 4.44
N GLY A 100 -25.84 -37.91 5.04
CA GLY A 100 -26.87 -38.65 4.31
C GLY A 100 -27.83 -37.70 3.57
N PRO A 101 -28.42 -38.14 2.43
CA PRO A 101 -29.36 -37.33 1.69
C PRO A 101 -30.70 -37.21 2.44
N GLY A 102 -30.88 -36.14 3.22
CA GLY A 102 -32.16 -35.88 3.89
C GLY A 102 -32.20 -34.86 5.03
N HIS A 103 -31.07 -34.42 5.59
CA HIS A 103 -31.06 -33.40 6.64
C HIS A 103 -30.49 -32.08 6.12
N LEU A 104 -31.27 -31.01 6.24
CA LEU A 104 -30.90 -29.63 5.91
C LEU A 104 -31.27 -28.77 7.10
N ASP A 105 -30.27 -28.23 7.79
CA ASP A 105 -30.45 -27.23 8.82
C ASP A 105 -30.74 -25.84 8.22
N ASN A 106 -31.29 -24.94 9.03
CA ASN A 106 -31.94 -23.72 8.54
C ASN A 106 -30.97 -22.61 8.07
N SER A 107 -29.68 -22.93 7.92
CA SER A 107 -28.62 -22.03 7.44
C SER A 107 -28.55 -21.90 5.91
N THR A 108 -28.97 -22.94 5.17
CA THR A 108 -28.55 -23.14 3.77
C THR A 108 -29.51 -22.54 2.72
N VAL A 109 -30.40 -21.61 3.12
CA VAL A 109 -31.37 -20.97 2.21
C VAL A 109 -30.73 -19.94 1.25
N GLY A 110 -29.61 -19.32 1.65
CA GLY A 110 -29.01 -18.21 0.90
C GLY A 110 -28.39 -18.56 -0.47
N ILE A 111 -28.05 -19.83 -0.72
CA ILE A 111 -27.18 -20.20 -1.87
C ILE A 111 -27.99 -20.46 -3.15
N LYS A 112 -29.21 -21.03 -3.07
CA LYS A 112 -29.96 -21.43 -4.27
C LYS A 112 -30.53 -20.24 -5.07
N THR A 113 -30.82 -19.12 -4.42
CA THR A 113 -31.31 -17.90 -5.08
C THR A 113 -30.24 -17.22 -5.94
N ALA A 114 -28.96 -17.40 -5.61
CA ALA A 114 -27.83 -16.77 -6.33
C ALA A 114 -27.58 -17.36 -7.74
N LEU A 115 -28.11 -18.54 -8.05
CA LEU A 115 -27.86 -19.24 -9.32
C LEU A 115 -28.90 -18.95 -10.42
N ASN A 116 -30.00 -18.28 -10.10
CA ASN A 116 -31.12 -18.04 -11.03
C ASN A 116 -31.52 -16.55 -11.17
N VAL A 117 -30.59 -15.62 -10.94
CA VAL A 117 -30.84 -14.18 -11.13
C VAL A 117 -30.82 -13.83 -12.63
N PRO A 118 -31.89 -13.25 -13.21
CA PRO A 118 -31.88 -12.78 -14.60
C PRO A 118 -30.87 -11.66 -14.83
N LYS A 119 -30.36 -11.52 -16.06
CA LYS A 119 -29.41 -10.47 -16.44
C LYS A 119 -30.04 -9.07 -16.34
N SER A 120 -29.85 -8.38 -15.21
CA SER A 120 -30.20 -6.97 -15.05
C SER A 120 -29.21 -6.06 -15.80
N ASN A 121 -29.74 -5.03 -16.47
CA ASN A 121 -28.93 -4.08 -17.25
C ASN A 121 -27.98 -3.23 -16.38
N ASN A 122 -27.03 -2.58 -17.06
CA ASN A 122 -25.95 -1.78 -16.47
C ASN A 122 -26.42 -0.76 -15.40
N ILE A 123 -26.11 -1.05 -14.14
CA ILE A 123 -25.99 -0.04 -13.08
C ILE A 123 -24.55 -0.13 -12.56
N ILE A 124 -23.65 0.61 -13.20
CA ILE A 124 -22.23 0.67 -12.83
C ILE A 124 -22.09 1.72 -11.75
N ASN A 125 -21.75 1.30 -10.53
CA ASN A 125 -21.53 2.22 -9.41
C ASN A 125 -20.15 2.90 -9.56
N GLU A 126 -20.14 4.23 -9.79
CA GLU A 126 -18.92 4.97 -10.16
C GLU A 126 -17.84 5.01 -9.06
N GLN A 127 -18.20 4.73 -7.80
CA GLN A 127 -17.31 4.71 -6.62
C GLN A 127 -16.19 3.65 -6.66
N ILE A 128 -16.04 2.91 -7.76
CA ILE A 128 -14.92 1.99 -8.02
C ILE A 128 -13.71 2.73 -8.63
N ARG A 129 -13.88 3.95 -9.17
CA ARG A 129 -12.77 4.77 -9.69
C ARG A 129 -12.13 5.64 -8.60
N PRO A 130 -10.79 5.66 -8.45
CA PRO A 130 -10.10 6.78 -7.82
C PRO A 130 -10.17 7.98 -8.79
N GLY A 131 -11.12 8.89 -8.55
CA GLY A 131 -11.41 10.03 -9.42
C GLY A 131 -12.60 9.81 -10.36
N GLY A 132 -13.60 10.69 -10.27
CA GLY A 132 -14.74 10.72 -11.20
C GLY A 132 -14.35 11.31 -12.55
N ARG A 133 -14.92 10.77 -13.64
CA ARG A 133 -14.61 11.04 -15.06
C ARG A 133 -13.17 10.69 -15.48
N GLY A 134 -13.04 9.89 -16.53
CA GLY A 134 -11.74 9.37 -16.97
C GLY A 134 -10.91 10.39 -17.76
N THR A 135 -9.72 10.73 -17.26
CA THR A 135 -8.67 11.39 -18.02
C THR A 135 -7.70 10.33 -18.56
N PHE A 136 -7.59 10.23 -19.89
CA PHE A 136 -6.73 9.27 -20.56
C PHE A 136 -5.26 9.71 -20.52
N ASP A 137 -4.38 8.78 -20.16
CA ASP A 137 -2.93 8.85 -20.34
C ASP A 137 -2.60 8.62 -21.83
N ALA A 138 -1.72 9.45 -22.39
CA ALA A 138 -1.51 9.62 -23.83
C ALA A 138 -0.11 9.25 -24.34
N GLU A 139 0.75 8.63 -23.51
CA GLU A 139 2.15 8.31 -23.85
C GLU A 139 2.32 7.20 -24.93
N ALA A 140 1.23 6.68 -25.49
CA ALA A 140 1.20 5.46 -26.30
C ALA A 140 0.95 5.65 -27.82
N LEU A 141 1.16 6.85 -28.39
CA LEU A 141 0.93 7.12 -29.82
C LEU A 141 2.09 7.84 -30.53
N ASN A 142 3.20 7.12 -30.73
CA ASN A 142 4.05 7.36 -31.91
C ASN A 142 4.94 6.16 -32.30
N ILE A 143 5.39 6.16 -33.57
CA ILE A 143 6.34 5.21 -34.20
C ILE A 143 5.83 3.76 -34.40
N ARG A 144 5.18 3.56 -35.55
CA ARG A 144 5.24 2.35 -36.42
C ARG A 144 4.92 2.81 -37.86
N PRO A 145 5.24 2.04 -38.93
CA PRO A 145 5.95 0.76 -38.96
C PRO A 145 7.17 0.74 -39.91
N LEU A 146 7.93 -0.35 -39.89
CA LEU A 146 8.40 -1.03 -41.11
C LEU A 146 8.59 -2.52 -40.82
N LEU A 147 8.63 -3.36 -41.87
CA LEU A 147 8.34 -4.80 -41.79
C LEU A 147 9.48 -5.67 -42.37
N SER A 148 9.48 -6.93 -41.95
CA SER A 148 10.02 -8.11 -42.66
C SER A 148 11.50 -8.15 -43.07
N SER A 149 12.28 -9.01 -42.40
CA SER A 149 12.84 -10.22 -43.03
C SER A 149 13.52 -11.12 -41.98
N GLY A 150 13.65 -12.42 -42.26
CA GLY A 150 14.32 -13.40 -41.39
C GLY A 150 15.77 -13.69 -41.81
N PRO A 151 16.63 -14.23 -40.92
CA PRO A 151 18.05 -14.42 -41.17
C PRO A 151 18.41 -15.81 -41.76
N PRO A 152 19.33 -15.85 -42.73
CA PRO A 152 20.26 -16.97 -42.92
C PRO A 152 21.73 -16.43 -42.95
N PRO A 153 22.81 -17.17 -43.32
CA PRO A 153 23.82 -17.47 -42.30
C PRO A 153 25.31 -17.20 -42.67
N SER A 154 26.17 -17.21 -41.64
CA SER A 154 27.63 -17.56 -41.64
C SER A 154 28.63 -16.82 -42.55
N ILE A 155 29.84 -16.52 -42.02
CA ILE A 155 31.17 -16.82 -42.61
C ILE A 155 32.33 -16.30 -41.70
N LEU A 156 33.50 -16.96 -41.79
CA LEU A 156 34.80 -16.73 -41.09
C LEU A 156 35.86 -16.28 -42.14
N PRO A 157 37.11 -15.78 -41.85
CA PRO A 157 38.10 -16.46 -40.97
C PRO A 157 39.30 -15.65 -40.35
N HIS A 158 40.11 -16.36 -39.52
CA HIS A 158 41.58 -16.25 -39.19
C HIS A 158 42.29 -14.89 -38.93
N HIS A 159 43.36 -14.77 -38.12
CA HIS A 159 44.46 -15.67 -37.65
C HIS A 159 45.07 -15.08 -36.31
N ARG A 160 46.14 -15.52 -35.61
CA ARG A 160 47.15 -16.62 -35.72
C ARG A 160 47.58 -17.18 -34.31
N SER A 161 48.87 -17.12 -33.91
CA SER A 161 49.54 -17.78 -32.74
C SER A 161 50.98 -17.19 -32.53
N PRO A 162 51.90 -17.58 -31.58
CA PRO A 162 52.05 -18.82 -30.78
C PRO A 162 52.49 -18.71 -29.27
N SER A 163 52.86 -19.84 -28.63
CA SER A 163 53.16 -20.07 -27.18
C SER A 163 54.66 -20.43 -26.88
N PRO A 164 55.08 -20.66 -25.61
CA PRO A 164 55.19 -22.02 -24.97
C PRO A 164 54.82 -22.08 -23.44
N HIS A 165 54.22 -23.11 -22.80
CA HIS A 165 54.55 -24.54 -22.51
C HIS A 165 55.51 -24.80 -21.30
N PRO A 166 55.51 -25.97 -20.60
CA PRO A 166 54.51 -27.07 -20.33
C PRO A 166 54.49 -27.48 -18.80
N PRO A 167 54.20 -28.72 -18.27
CA PRO A 167 53.65 -29.99 -18.83
C PRO A 167 52.59 -30.82 -18.02
N SER A 168 51.82 -31.67 -18.72
CA SER A 168 51.23 -32.99 -18.31
C SER A 168 50.12 -33.07 -17.22
N SER A 169 49.13 -33.98 -17.22
CA SER A 169 48.75 -35.13 -18.10
C SER A 169 47.21 -35.34 -18.17
N SER A 170 46.68 -36.36 -18.87
CA SER A 170 45.23 -36.59 -19.20
C SER A 170 44.89 -38.12 -19.23
N PRO A 171 43.62 -38.65 -19.28
CA PRO A 171 42.53 -38.32 -20.23
C PRO A 171 41.00 -38.41 -19.83
N ILE A 172 40.19 -37.46 -20.35
CA ILE A 172 38.79 -37.47 -20.93
C ILE A 172 37.97 -38.80 -21.11
N PRO A 173 36.63 -38.79 -21.44
CA PRO A 173 35.45 -37.91 -21.16
C PRO A 173 34.20 -38.77 -20.66
N PRO A 174 32.88 -38.41 -20.72
CA PRO A 174 32.17 -37.20 -21.20
C PRO A 174 31.00 -36.62 -20.33
N ASP A 175 30.42 -35.52 -20.85
CA ASP A 175 29.12 -34.86 -20.59
C ASP A 175 28.81 -34.17 -19.24
N GLY A 176 28.17 -32.99 -19.34
CA GLY A 176 27.53 -32.29 -18.21
C GLY A 176 28.01 -30.86 -17.90
N TYR A 177 28.05 -29.94 -18.87
CA TYR A 177 28.31 -28.52 -18.58
C TYR A 177 27.12 -27.90 -17.83
N GLN A 178 27.29 -27.55 -16.55
CA GLN A 178 26.20 -27.10 -15.68
C GLN A 178 26.50 -25.76 -15.00
N TYR A 179 25.62 -24.77 -15.20
CA TYR A 179 25.71 -23.46 -14.55
C TYR A 179 25.33 -23.54 -13.07
N GLY A 180 25.96 -22.70 -12.24
CA GLY A 180 25.41 -22.27 -10.95
C GLY A 180 25.78 -23.11 -9.73
N ARG A 181 26.95 -22.82 -9.14
CA ARG A 181 27.15 -22.95 -7.69
C ARG A 181 27.47 -21.57 -7.10
N PHE A 182 26.43 -20.92 -6.57
CA PHE A 182 26.64 -20.00 -5.45
C PHE A 182 26.76 -20.83 -4.17
N ASP A 183 27.62 -20.42 -3.24
CA ASP A 183 27.72 -21.11 -1.95
C ASP A 183 26.49 -20.80 -1.09
N ALA A 184 25.62 -21.80 -0.94
CA ALA A 184 24.40 -21.69 -0.17
C ALA A 184 24.65 -21.63 1.36
N SER A 185 25.84 -22.00 1.86
CA SER A 185 26.13 -22.04 3.30
C SER A 185 26.11 -20.65 3.94
N ALA A 186 26.57 -19.62 3.22
CA ALA A 186 26.66 -18.26 3.71
C ALA A 186 25.28 -17.59 3.94
N LEU A 187 24.25 -17.96 3.17
CA LEU A 187 22.95 -17.26 3.20
C LEU A 187 21.96 -17.83 4.22
N HIS A 188 22.03 -19.14 4.51
CA HIS A 188 21.03 -19.85 5.31
C HIS A 188 21.14 -19.63 6.83
N ILE A 189 22.31 -19.22 7.33
CA ILE A 189 22.53 -19.00 8.78
C ILE A 189 22.14 -17.57 9.19
N ALA A 190 22.40 -16.57 8.33
CA ALA A 190 22.10 -15.17 8.63
C ALA A 190 20.59 -14.85 8.69
N HIS A 191 19.76 -15.56 7.92
CA HIS A 191 18.32 -15.25 7.83
C HIS A 191 17.51 -15.64 9.10
N PRO A 192 17.71 -16.82 9.72
CA PRO A 192 17.08 -17.14 11.02
C PRO A 192 17.60 -16.28 12.18
N LEU A 193 18.89 -15.93 12.17
CA LEU A 193 19.51 -15.07 13.20
C LEU A 193 18.90 -13.66 13.15
N ARG A 194 18.93 -13.00 11.99
CA ARG A 194 18.31 -11.66 11.78
C ARG A 194 16.81 -11.64 12.08
N ALA A 195 16.10 -12.72 11.79
CA ALA A 195 14.69 -12.84 12.17
C ALA A 195 14.52 -12.89 13.70
N THR A 196 15.38 -13.63 14.40
CA THR A 196 15.39 -13.72 15.87
C THR A 196 15.82 -12.40 16.52
N GLU A 197 16.79 -11.68 15.94
CA GLU A 197 17.25 -10.36 16.38
C GLU A 197 16.17 -9.29 16.24
N LEU A 198 15.51 -9.21 15.08
CA LEU A 198 14.35 -8.33 14.88
C LEU A 198 13.24 -8.67 15.87
N GLN A 199 12.94 -9.96 16.07
CA GLN A 199 11.91 -10.36 17.03
C GLN A 199 12.30 -10.00 18.47
N ARG A 200 13.58 -10.11 18.87
CA ARG A 200 14.07 -9.62 20.18
C ARG A 200 13.94 -8.11 20.36
N LYS A 201 14.11 -7.31 19.30
CA LYS A 201 13.95 -5.84 19.33
C LYS A 201 12.50 -5.42 19.50
N TYR A 202 11.58 -6.06 18.78
CA TYR A 202 10.16 -5.63 18.72
C TYR A 202 9.25 -6.31 19.77
N VAL A 203 9.61 -7.49 20.30
CA VAL A 203 8.75 -8.26 21.23
C VAL A 203 9.09 -7.99 22.72
N ARG A 204 9.86 -6.94 23.03
CA ARG A 204 10.05 -6.45 24.41
C ARG A 204 9.43 -5.06 24.60
N PRO A 205 8.22 -4.96 25.19
CA PRO A 205 7.78 -3.73 25.85
C PRO A 205 8.83 -3.32 26.89
N GLY A 206 9.38 -2.11 26.79
CA GLY A 206 10.48 -1.67 27.66
C GLY A 206 11.81 -2.41 27.44
N GLY A 207 12.09 -2.91 26.23
CA GLY A 207 13.43 -3.34 25.86
C GLY A 207 14.45 -2.18 25.96
N PRO A 208 15.78 -2.46 26.09
CA PRO A 208 16.79 -1.42 26.39
C PRO A 208 16.97 -0.32 25.32
N VAL A 209 16.27 -0.43 24.19
CA VAL A 209 16.44 0.41 22.99
C VAL A 209 15.06 0.74 22.39
N ALA A 210 14.10 1.09 23.25
CA ALA A 210 12.88 1.76 22.77
C ALA A 210 13.29 3.07 22.07
N GLU A 211 12.74 3.34 20.89
CA GLU A 211 13.11 4.54 20.14
C GLU A 211 12.56 5.78 20.87
N LYS A 212 13.46 6.68 21.27
CA LYS A 212 13.05 7.87 22.04
C LYS A 212 12.04 8.72 21.25
N PRO A 213 11.02 9.30 21.92
CA PRO A 213 10.07 10.24 21.32
C PRO A 213 10.77 11.34 20.52
N ILE A 214 10.12 11.83 19.46
CA ILE A 214 10.65 12.93 18.62
C ILE A 214 10.82 14.22 19.44
N GLU A 215 10.01 14.40 20.49
CA GLU A 215 10.13 15.48 21.47
C GLU A 215 11.41 15.45 22.31
N CYS A 216 12.18 14.34 22.32
CA CYS A 216 13.43 14.25 23.06
C CYS A 216 14.64 14.83 22.32
N TYR A 217 14.57 14.96 21.00
CA TYR A 217 15.72 15.34 20.16
C TYR A 217 15.41 16.40 19.09
N LEU A 218 14.18 16.50 18.58
CA LEU A 218 13.79 17.57 17.65
C LEU A 218 12.77 18.49 18.31
N ASP A 219 13.17 19.74 18.49
CA ASP A 219 12.28 20.80 18.97
C ASP A 219 11.05 20.98 18.06
N LYS A 220 9.93 21.41 18.65
CA LYS A 220 8.67 21.59 17.94
C LYS A 220 8.70 22.80 17.00
N ASP A 221 9.27 23.92 17.44
CA ASP A 221 9.21 25.16 16.69
C ASP A 221 10.12 25.09 15.46
N GLU A 222 11.25 24.37 15.53
CA GLU A 222 12.09 24.11 14.36
C GLU A 222 11.39 23.23 13.31
N GLN A 223 10.71 22.15 13.72
CA GLN A 223 9.91 21.34 12.79
C GLN A 223 8.76 22.16 12.17
N THR A 224 8.11 23.00 12.99
CA THR A 224 7.03 23.89 12.57
C THR A 224 7.55 24.97 11.60
N ARG A 225 8.77 25.47 11.79
CA ARG A 225 9.43 26.45 10.92
C ARG A 225 9.68 25.87 9.53
N LEU A 226 10.10 24.60 9.45
CA LEU A 226 10.23 23.89 8.17
C LEU A 226 8.86 23.65 7.51
N GLU A 227 7.84 23.26 8.27
CA GLU A 227 6.46 23.15 7.76
C GLU A 227 5.94 24.48 7.20
N MET A 228 6.19 25.62 7.88
CA MET A 228 5.82 26.94 7.39
C MET A 228 6.55 27.34 6.09
N LYS A 229 7.81 26.93 5.89
CA LYS A 229 8.53 27.08 4.62
C LYS A 229 7.88 26.21 3.53
N HIS A 230 7.61 24.94 3.82
CA HIS A 230 6.96 24.00 2.89
C HIS A 230 5.59 24.51 2.42
N ARG A 231 4.81 25.08 3.35
CA ARG A 231 3.54 25.74 3.09
C ARG A 231 3.68 26.87 2.06
N GLN A 232 4.66 27.75 2.24
CA GLN A 232 4.93 28.87 1.32
C GLN A 232 5.38 28.41 -0.08
N GLU A 233 6.12 27.30 -0.17
CA GLU A 233 6.48 26.69 -1.46
C GLU A 233 5.26 26.12 -2.19
N GLU A 234 4.34 25.45 -1.49
CA GLU A 234 3.07 24.96 -2.06
C GLU A 234 2.17 26.12 -2.51
N ASP A 235 2.02 27.13 -1.67
CA ASP A 235 1.20 28.32 -1.95
C ASP A 235 1.69 29.05 -3.21
N ASN A 236 3.01 29.16 -3.39
CA ASN A 236 3.62 29.71 -4.59
C ASN A 236 3.38 28.82 -5.82
N LEU A 237 3.49 27.50 -5.68
CA LEU A 237 3.21 26.55 -6.76
C LEU A 237 1.75 26.64 -7.24
N TYR A 238 0.78 26.70 -6.33
CA TYR A 238 -0.64 26.87 -6.68
C TYR A 238 -0.94 28.23 -7.34
N ARG A 239 -0.25 29.31 -6.95
CA ARG A 239 -0.34 30.62 -7.63
C ARG A 239 0.22 30.55 -9.06
N ILE A 240 1.32 29.83 -9.27
CA ILE A 240 1.88 29.56 -10.61
C ILE A 240 0.87 28.77 -11.46
N PHE A 241 0.25 27.71 -10.93
CA PHE A 241 -0.78 26.94 -11.65
C PHE A 241 -2.04 27.76 -11.97
N ALA A 242 -2.50 28.62 -11.05
CA ALA A 242 -3.61 29.52 -11.31
C ALA A 242 -3.30 30.48 -12.48
N LYS A 243 -2.12 31.11 -12.44
CA LYS A 243 -1.65 32.01 -13.50
C LYS A 243 -1.47 31.29 -14.84
N GLN A 244 -0.83 30.11 -14.87
CA GLN A 244 -0.64 29.31 -16.08
C GLN A 244 -1.97 28.93 -16.73
N ARG A 245 -2.97 28.53 -15.93
CA ARG A 245 -4.33 28.27 -16.43
C ARG A 245 -4.99 29.51 -17.02
N GLU A 246 -4.85 30.67 -16.38
CA GLU A 246 -5.42 31.92 -16.92
C GLU A 246 -4.74 32.37 -18.23
N GLU A 247 -3.41 32.36 -18.29
CA GLU A 247 -2.63 32.71 -19.48
C GLU A 247 -2.94 31.77 -20.66
N GLU A 248 -3.12 30.48 -20.39
CA GLU A 248 -3.48 29.48 -21.40
C GLU A 248 -4.95 29.61 -21.86
N ASP A 249 -5.88 29.80 -20.92
CA ASP A 249 -7.29 30.01 -21.26
C ASP A 249 -7.51 31.33 -22.00
N LYS A 250 -6.63 32.33 -21.80
CA LYS A 250 -6.55 33.55 -22.62
C LYS A 250 -5.99 33.25 -24.01
N ARG A 251 -4.87 32.54 -24.13
CA ARG A 251 -4.25 32.20 -25.43
C ARG A 251 -5.23 31.43 -26.33
N ILE A 252 -5.97 30.47 -25.78
CA ILE A 252 -7.06 29.78 -26.49
C ILE A 252 -8.14 30.75 -26.98
N LYS A 253 -8.59 31.71 -26.16
CA LYS A 253 -9.66 32.67 -26.55
C LYS A 253 -9.20 33.59 -27.69
N GLU A 254 -7.94 34.04 -27.63
CA GLU A 254 -7.35 34.90 -28.66
C GLU A 254 -7.15 34.12 -29.97
N GLU A 255 -6.58 32.91 -29.92
CA GLU A 255 -6.40 32.04 -31.10
C GLU A 255 -7.73 31.70 -31.79
N PHE A 256 -8.78 31.34 -31.04
CA PHE A 256 -10.08 31.01 -31.64
C PHE A 256 -10.86 32.22 -32.16
N ARG A 257 -10.68 33.42 -31.57
CA ARG A 257 -11.21 34.67 -32.14
C ARG A 257 -10.52 34.97 -33.47
N ASP A 258 -9.20 34.87 -33.49
CA ASP A 258 -8.37 35.15 -34.66
C ASP A 258 -8.58 34.12 -35.80
N GLU A 259 -8.90 32.86 -35.50
CA GLU A 259 -9.40 31.90 -36.50
C GLU A 259 -10.83 32.25 -36.97
N TRP A 260 -11.73 32.58 -36.03
CA TRP A 260 -13.14 32.89 -36.32
C TRP A 260 -13.28 34.07 -37.29
N GLU A 261 -12.57 35.17 -37.04
CA GLU A 261 -12.62 36.37 -37.88
C GLU A 261 -12.19 36.06 -39.32
N LYS A 262 -11.14 35.26 -39.49
CA LYS A 262 -10.62 34.84 -40.82
C LYS A 262 -11.61 33.95 -41.57
N GLU A 263 -12.26 33.00 -40.90
CA GLU A 263 -13.24 32.13 -41.59
C GLU A 263 -14.57 32.84 -41.86
N LEU A 264 -14.96 33.82 -41.03
CA LEU A 264 -16.10 34.70 -41.28
C LEU A 264 -15.84 35.65 -42.46
N GLU A 265 -14.63 36.21 -42.57
CA GLU A 265 -14.19 37.00 -43.73
C GLU A 265 -14.23 36.15 -45.01
N ARG A 266 -13.62 34.96 -45.01
CA ARG A 266 -13.64 34.04 -46.17
C ARG A 266 -15.06 33.64 -46.58
N LEU A 267 -15.95 33.37 -45.62
CA LEU A 267 -17.36 33.06 -45.89
C LEU A 267 -18.07 34.25 -46.56
N THR A 268 -17.82 35.46 -46.07
CA THR A 268 -18.40 36.70 -46.60
C THR A 268 -17.89 37.00 -48.01
N SER A 269 -16.57 36.97 -48.25
CA SER A 269 -15.97 37.17 -49.58
C SER A 269 -16.42 36.12 -50.60
N ARG A 270 -16.69 34.88 -50.16
CA ARG A 270 -17.25 33.82 -51.01
C ARG A 270 -18.69 34.16 -51.44
N PHE A 271 -19.51 34.64 -50.50
CA PHE A 271 -20.88 35.04 -50.76
C PHE A 271 -20.97 36.24 -51.72
N GLU A 272 -20.14 37.26 -51.53
CA GLU A 272 -20.07 38.43 -52.43
C GLU A 272 -19.74 38.02 -53.87
N ARG A 273 -18.79 37.09 -54.06
CA ARG A 273 -18.45 36.54 -55.38
C ARG A 273 -19.61 35.74 -56.02
N GLU A 274 -20.35 34.95 -55.24
CA GLU A 274 -21.55 34.27 -55.76
C GLU A 274 -22.67 35.26 -56.11
N LEU A 275 -22.83 36.34 -55.32
CA LEU A 275 -23.84 37.38 -55.56
C LEU A 275 -23.53 38.21 -56.82
N GLN A 276 -22.26 38.55 -57.05
CA GLN A 276 -21.82 39.26 -58.27
C GLN A 276 -22.01 38.43 -59.54
N THR A 277 -21.88 37.11 -59.46
CA THR A 277 -21.97 36.20 -60.64
C THR A 277 -23.41 35.77 -60.97
N LYS A 278 -24.30 35.59 -59.97
CA LYS A 278 -25.71 35.15 -60.15
C LYS A 278 -26.71 36.28 -60.39
N ARG A 279 -26.25 37.42 -60.94
CA ARG A 279 -26.89 38.75 -60.84
C ARG A 279 -28.15 38.97 -61.72
N LYS A 280 -29.13 38.04 -61.76
CA LYS A 280 -30.30 38.14 -62.68
C LYS A 280 -31.71 37.73 -62.17
N ARG A 281 -31.92 37.17 -60.96
CA ARG A 281 -33.29 36.86 -60.46
C ARG A 281 -33.46 37.12 -58.94
N PRO A 282 -34.62 37.63 -58.47
CA PRO A 282 -34.87 37.86 -57.04
C PRO A 282 -35.00 36.58 -56.20
N GLU A 283 -35.46 35.49 -56.80
CA GLU A 283 -35.68 34.21 -56.10
C GLU A 283 -34.35 33.53 -55.75
N ASP A 284 -33.42 33.46 -56.72
CA ASP A 284 -32.05 32.99 -56.53
C ASP A 284 -31.35 33.75 -55.39
N GLN A 285 -31.64 35.05 -55.24
CA GLN A 285 -31.05 35.91 -54.23
C GLN A 285 -31.52 35.57 -52.80
N LYS A 286 -32.79 35.16 -52.63
CA LYS A 286 -33.34 34.67 -51.35
C LYS A 286 -32.77 33.31 -50.96
N VAL A 287 -32.59 32.42 -51.94
CA VAL A 287 -31.96 31.10 -51.72
C VAL A 287 -30.50 31.28 -51.31
N LEU A 288 -29.78 32.25 -51.90
CA LEU A 288 -28.40 32.55 -51.57
C LEU A 288 -28.23 33.05 -50.12
N THR A 289 -29.07 33.99 -49.65
CA THR A 289 -28.97 34.51 -48.27
C THR A 289 -29.33 33.45 -47.23
N LEU A 290 -30.33 32.60 -47.49
CA LEU A 290 -30.69 31.51 -46.59
C LEU A 290 -29.57 30.45 -46.52
N LYS A 291 -28.90 30.15 -47.64
CA LYS A 291 -27.69 29.32 -47.68
C LYS A 291 -26.54 29.94 -46.88
N LEU A 292 -26.30 31.25 -46.99
CA LEU A 292 -25.27 31.95 -46.19
C LEU A 292 -25.57 31.83 -44.69
N GLN A 293 -26.82 32.03 -44.27
CA GLN A 293 -27.20 31.92 -42.86
C GLN A 293 -26.94 30.49 -42.33
N GLN A 294 -27.30 29.47 -43.10
CA GLN A 294 -27.02 28.08 -42.75
C GLN A 294 -25.52 27.76 -42.70
N GLU A 295 -24.72 28.28 -43.64
CA GLU A 295 -23.25 28.12 -43.62
C GLU A 295 -22.61 28.86 -42.42
N ARG A 296 -23.12 30.04 -42.03
CA ARG A 296 -22.67 30.77 -40.84
C ARG A 296 -22.97 30.00 -39.54
N GLU A 297 -24.19 29.48 -39.40
CA GLU A 297 -24.54 28.63 -38.26
C GLU A 297 -23.72 27.33 -38.20
N ASN A 298 -23.38 26.75 -39.34
CA ASN A 298 -22.57 25.54 -39.41
C ASN A 298 -21.10 25.83 -39.06
N LEU A 299 -20.57 26.98 -39.47
CA LEU A 299 -19.27 27.48 -39.03
C LEU A 299 -19.27 27.71 -37.51
N GLU A 300 -20.31 28.33 -36.97
CA GLU A 300 -20.48 28.57 -35.53
C GLU A 300 -20.46 27.28 -34.71
N LYS A 301 -21.25 26.28 -35.13
CA LYS A 301 -21.32 24.94 -34.52
C LYS A 301 -19.99 24.17 -34.67
N ASN A 302 -19.23 24.39 -35.74
CA ASN A 302 -17.91 23.77 -35.91
C ASN A 302 -16.83 24.41 -35.03
N MET A 303 -16.78 25.74 -34.99
CA MET A 303 -15.78 26.50 -34.24
C MET A 303 -15.95 26.35 -32.72
N THR A 304 -17.19 26.34 -32.22
CA THR A 304 -17.48 26.01 -30.81
C THR A 304 -17.02 24.60 -30.45
N LEU A 305 -17.36 23.59 -31.25
CA LEU A 305 -16.95 22.20 -31.01
C LEU A 305 -15.43 22.00 -31.12
N ARG A 306 -14.74 22.71 -32.02
CA ARG A 306 -13.26 22.75 -32.08
C ARG A 306 -12.65 23.40 -30.84
N ARG A 307 -13.19 24.54 -30.40
CA ARG A 307 -12.77 25.27 -29.19
C ARG A 307 -12.89 24.40 -27.95
N ASP A 308 -14.05 23.81 -27.73
CA ASP A 308 -14.36 23.06 -26.52
C ASP A 308 -13.51 21.78 -26.47
N LYS A 309 -13.35 21.08 -27.61
CA LYS A 309 -12.44 19.93 -27.72
C LYS A 309 -10.96 20.30 -27.50
N LYS A 310 -10.50 21.48 -27.94
CA LYS A 310 -9.12 21.95 -27.68
C LYS A 310 -8.93 22.31 -26.21
N LYS A 311 -9.89 22.99 -25.60
CA LYS A 311 -9.88 23.31 -24.16
C LYS A 311 -9.89 22.04 -23.31
N ASP A 312 -10.77 21.07 -23.58
CA ASP A 312 -10.82 19.79 -22.87
C ASP A 312 -9.52 18.97 -23.01
N ALA A 313 -8.80 19.08 -24.13
CA ALA A 313 -7.47 18.47 -24.27
C ALA A 313 -6.43 19.18 -23.38
N LEU A 314 -6.41 20.51 -23.40
CA LEU A 314 -5.39 21.30 -22.72
C LEU A 314 -5.61 21.37 -21.21
N THR A 315 -6.85 21.46 -20.73
CA THR A 315 -7.18 21.35 -19.30
C THR A 315 -6.72 20.01 -18.71
N ARG A 316 -6.76 18.91 -19.48
CA ARG A 316 -6.20 17.62 -19.05
C ARG A 316 -4.67 17.62 -19.00
N GLN A 317 -4.01 18.18 -20.01
CA GLN A 317 -2.55 18.31 -20.04
C GLN A 317 -2.03 19.20 -18.89
N LEU A 318 -2.71 20.31 -18.60
CA LEU A 318 -2.39 21.17 -17.46
C LEU A 318 -2.59 20.42 -16.14
N LEU A 319 -3.73 19.75 -15.93
CA LEU A 319 -3.98 18.96 -14.70
C LEU A 319 -2.95 17.84 -14.49
N GLU A 320 -2.44 17.24 -15.56
CA GLU A 320 -1.37 16.23 -15.50
C GLU A 320 -0.03 16.86 -15.10
N HIS A 321 0.34 18.00 -15.68
CA HIS A 321 1.52 18.77 -15.30
C HIS A 321 1.45 19.29 -13.84
N GLU A 322 0.30 19.83 -13.43
CA GLU A 322 0.01 20.25 -12.06
C GLU A 322 0.26 19.09 -11.08
N ARG A 323 -0.35 17.93 -11.33
CA ARG A 323 -0.17 16.71 -10.51
C ARG A 323 1.28 16.21 -10.48
N ALA A 324 2.01 16.29 -11.59
CA ALA A 324 3.42 15.89 -11.65
C ALA A 324 4.30 16.83 -10.81
N ALA A 325 4.08 18.14 -10.91
CA ALA A 325 4.81 19.15 -10.16
C ALA A 325 4.48 19.12 -8.65
N THR A 326 3.22 18.96 -8.25
CA THR A 326 2.84 18.74 -6.84
C THR A 326 3.49 17.46 -6.29
N ALA A 327 3.48 16.36 -7.03
CA ALA A 327 4.12 15.12 -6.58
C ALA A 327 5.65 15.27 -6.40
N ALA A 328 6.32 16.03 -7.28
CA ALA A 328 7.74 16.33 -7.15
C ALA A 328 8.03 17.25 -5.95
N LEU A 329 7.16 18.23 -5.67
CA LEU A 329 7.29 19.10 -4.49
C LEU A 329 7.09 18.30 -3.19
N VAL A 330 6.09 17.43 -3.12
CA VAL A 330 5.89 16.53 -1.96
C VAL A 330 7.08 15.61 -1.75
N GLU A 331 7.70 15.08 -2.81
CA GLU A 331 8.93 14.27 -2.69
C GLU A 331 10.09 15.09 -2.11
N LYS A 332 10.36 16.30 -2.64
CA LYS A 332 11.36 17.24 -2.08
C LYS A 332 11.11 17.54 -0.60
N GLN A 333 9.89 17.92 -0.24
CA GLN A 333 9.52 18.29 1.12
C GLN A 333 9.56 17.09 2.08
N SER A 334 9.25 15.89 1.60
CA SER A 334 9.40 14.66 2.38
C SER A 334 10.86 14.40 2.73
N SER A 335 11.78 14.61 1.78
CA SER A 335 13.22 14.50 2.05
C SER A 335 13.70 15.58 3.03
N GLU A 336 13.42 16.87 2.79
CA GLU A 336 13.84 17.95 3.69
C GLU A 336 13.36 17.72 5.14
N MET A 337 12.16 17.17 5.34
CA MET A 337 11.63 16.83 6.67
C MET A 337 12.32 15.60 7.29
N LEU A 338 12.62 14.57 6.49
CA LEU A 338 13.35 13.39 6.96
C LEU A 338 14.81 13.72 7.32
N ASP A 339 15.46 14.58 6.52
CA ASP A 339 16.83 15.04 6.76
C ASP A 339 16.91 15.81 8.08
N LEU A 340 15.99 16.77 8.34
CA LEU A 340 15.90 17.49 9.63
C LEU A 340 15.73 16.54 10.82
N ILE A 341 14.82 15.57 10.72
CA ILE A 341 14.56 14.60 11.81
C ILE A 341 15.76 13.68 12.03
N HIS A 342 16.48 13.31 10.96
CA HIS A 342 17.67 12.48 11.07
C HIS A 342 18.87 13.25 11.63
N GLU A 343 19.10 14.50 11.21
CA GLU A 343 20.19 15.35 11.68
C GLU A 343 20.06 15.59 13.19
N ALA A 344 18.91 16.08 13.66
CA ALA A 344 18.64 16.29 15.09
C ALA A 344 18.76 14.99 15.91
N ARG A 345 18.34 13.85 15.37
CA ARG A 345 18.52 12.53 16.00
C ARG A 345 20.00 12.13 16.09
N SER A 346 20.78 12.42 15.06
CA SER A 346 22.21 12.09 15.00
C SER A 346 23.01 12.94 15.98
N GLU A 347 22.73 14.24 16.07
CA GLU A 347 23.32 15.14 17.08
C GLU A 347 22.99 14.68 18.50
N TYR A 348 21.73 14.34 18.77
CA TYR A 348 21.30 13.81 20.06
C TYR A 348 22.03 12.51 20.44
N LEU A 349 22.12 11.55 19.52
CA LEU A 349 22.87 10.30 19.76
C LEU A 349 24.37 10.56 20.02
N LEU A 350 24.98 11.51 19.33
CA LEU A 350 26.36 11.93 19.59
C LEU A 350 26.51 12.60 20.97
N SER A 351 25.50 13.35 21.42
CA SER A 351 25.50 13.99 22.75
C SER A 351 25.32 13.01 23.91
N GLU A 352 24.59 11.90 23.71
CA GLU A 352 24.38 10.87 24.74
C GLU A 352 25.46 9.78 24.75
N ALA A 353 26.22 9.63 23.64
CA ALA A 353 27.30 8.65 23.52
C ALA A 353 28.32 8.63 24.69
N PRO A 354 28.71 9.76 25.32
CA PRO A 354 29.59 9.74 26.50
C PRO A 354 29.06 8.95 27.71
N HIS A 355 27.75 8.70 27.78
CA HIS A 355 27.11 7.93 28.86
C HIS A 355 26.88 6.44 28.54
N LEU A 356 27.23 5.99 27.33
CA LEU A 356 26.97 4.62 26.85
C LEU A 356 28.22 3.72 26.80
N TYR A 357 29.31 4.12 27.47
CA TYR A 357 30.48 3.26 27.70
C TYR A 357 30.19 2.15 28.72
N VAL A 358 29.42 1.14 28.30
CA VAL A 358 29.30 -0.15 28.96
C VAL A 358 30.17 -1.15 28.21
N GLU A 359 31.07 -1.83 28.90
CA GLU A 359 31.95 -2.86 28.33
C GLU A 359 31.16 -4.15 28.05
N ASP A 360 30.48 -4.24 26.91
CA ASP A 360 29.95 -5.52 26.40
C ASP A 360 30.08 -5.61 24.87
N TYR A 361 30.31 -6.83 24.36
CA TYR A 361 31.00 -7.05 23.08
C TYR A 361 30.06 -7.15 21.84
N ASP A 362 28.81 -6.70 21.96
CA ASP A 362 27.73 -6.96 20.99
C ASP A 362 27.34 -5.70 20.18
N SER A 363 28.35 -4.93 19.76
CA SER A 363 28.19 -3.57 19.20
C SER A 363 27.50 -3.51 17.82
N GLU A 364 27.40 -4.63 17.07
CA GLU A 364 26.67 -4.66 15.79
C GLU A 364 25.13 -4.60 15.97
N LEU A 365 24.61 -4.95 17.15
CA LEU A 365 23.15 -5.03 17.36
C LEU A 365 22.42 -3.68 17.40
N LEU A 366 23.11 -2.55 17.46
CA LEU A 366 22.50 -1.24 17.77
C LEU A 366 22.34 -0.28 16.58
N LEU A 367 22.34 -0.77 15.34
CA LEU A 367 22.11 0.06 14.15
C LEU A 367 20.81 0.90 14.28
N PRO A 368 20.89 2.24 14.18
CA PRO A 368 19.72 3.13 14.24
C PRO A 368 18.89 3.04 12.97
N TYR A 369 17.72 3.70 12.97
CA TYR A 369 16.91 3.85 11.77
C TYR A 369 17.72 4.57 10.66
N PRO A 370 17.75 4.07 9.42
CA PRO A 370 18.71 4.52 8.41
C PRO A 370 18.44 5.95 7.92
N SER A 371 19.50 6.73 7.72
CA SER A 371 19.43 8.12 7.21
C SER A 371 18.73 8.21 5.85
N HIS A 372 19.15 7.37 4.91
CA HIS A 372 18.65 7.37 3.54
C HIS A 372 17.78 6.14 3.28
N ALA A 373 16.79 6.29 2.40
CA ALA A 373 15.86 5.23 2.02
C ALA A 373 16.61 3.97 1.53
N PRO A 374 16.53 2.82 2.25
CA PRO A 374 17.31 1.64 1.89
C PRO A 374 16.92 1.04 0.54
N SER A 375 17.84 0.33 -0.12
CA SER A 375 17.53 -0.35 -1.38
C SER A 375 16.39 -1.37 -1.22
N PRO A 376 15.45 -1.45 -2.18
CA PRO A 376 14.29 -2.33 -2.09
C PRO A 376 14.72 -3.79 -2.08
N SER A 377 14.32 -4.52 -1.03
CA SER A 377 14.65 -5.93 -0.82
C SER A 377 13.46 -6.67 -0.20
N PRO A 378 13.30 -7.99 -0.44
CA PRO A 378 12.24 -8.78 0.19
C PRO A 378 12.40 -8.81 1.72
N PRO A 379 11.31 -8.67 2.51
CA PRO A 379 11.37 -8.79 3.96
C PRO A 379 11.91 -10.15 4.43
N THR A 380 12.94 -10.13 5.27
CA THR A 380 13.51 -11.31 5.96
C THR A 380 12.62 -11.86 7.07
N VAL A 381 11.57 -11.12 7.45
CA VAL A 381 10.60 -11.50 8.49
C VAL A 381 9.19 -11.43 7.94
N SER A 382 8.41 -12.49 8.17
CA SER A 382 6.99 -12.52 7.82
C SER A 382 6.16 -11.70 8.81
N LYS A 383 4.95 -11.30 8.40
CA LYS A 383 4.04 -10.48 9.22
C LYS A 383 3.84 -11.03 10.64
N TYR A 384 3.64 -12.35 10.75
CA TYR A 384 3.35 -13.06 12.01
C TYR A 384 4.56 -13.20 12.95
N GLN A 385 5.75 -12.76 12.54
CA GLN A 385 6.96 -12.72 13.40
C GLN A 385 7.19 -11.34 14.02
N LEU A 386 6.37 -10.34 13.65
CA LEU A 386 6.45 -8.97 14.14
C LEU A 386 5.49 -8.74 15.31
N TYR A 387 4.29 -9.29 15.19
CA TYR A 387 3.22 -9.32 16.18
C TYR A 387 2.41 -10.60 15.98
N GLY A 388 1.87 -11.15 17.06
CA GLY A 388 1.01 -12.32 17.04
C GLY A 388 -0.45 -11.96 16.74
N ASP A 389 -0.95 -10.91 17.39
CA ASP A 389 -2.34 -10.45 17.32
C ASP A 389 -2.42 -8.96 16.95
N PRO A 390 -3.24 -8.55 15.96
CA PRO A 390 -3.59 -7.14 15.73
C PRO A 390 -4.07 -6.35 16.96
N ALA A 391 -4.51 -7.02 18.03
CA ALA A 391 -4.90 -6.44 19.32
C ALA A 391 -3.72 -5.85 20.12
N GLU A 392 -2.48 -6.24 19.83
CA GLU A 392 -1.26 -5.63 20.42
C GLU A 392 -1.21 -4.10 20.17
N PHE A 393 -1.90 -3.62 19.13
CA PHE A 393 -1.96 -2.21 18.76
C PHE A 393 -3.20 -1.45 19.26
N VAL A 394 -4.01 -2.02 20.16
CA VAL A 394 -5.25 -1.35 20.65
C VAL A 394 -4.98 0.06 21.17
N HIS A 395 -3.93 0.24 21.99
CA HIS A 395 -3.58 1.54 22.57
C HIS A 395 -3.32 2.62 21.51
N VAL A 396 -2.51 2.32 20.49
CA VAL A 396 -2.21 3.25 19.40
C VAL A 396 -3.40 3.43 18.45
N ASP A 397 -4.22 2.40 18.26
CA ASP A 397 -5.45 2.51 17.47
C ASP A 397 -6.51 3.41 18.16
N GLU A 398 -6.60 3.36 19.49
CA GLU A 398 -7.48 4.23 20.31
C GLU A 398 -7.05 5.69 20.26
N ILE A 399 -5.74 5.97 20.36
CA ILE A 399 -5.19 7.33 20.23
C ILE A 399 -5.47 7.88 18.83
N ALA A 400 -5.25 7.07 17.79
CA ALA A 400 -5.60 7.45 16.42
C ALA A 400 -7.09 7.74 16.22
N ILE A 401 -7.98 7.03 16.93
CA ILE A 401 -9.42 7.31 16.93
C ILE A 401 -9.73 8.62 17.67
N SER A 402 -9.10 8.87 18.82
CA SER A 402 -9.33 10.08 19.63
C SER A 402 -8.88 11.33 18.88
N VAL A 403 -7.64 11.35 18.37
CA VAL A 403 -7.07 12.46 17.58
C VAL A 403 -7.82 12.65 16.24
N ALA A 404 -8.54 11.63 15.75
CA ALA A 404 -9.41 11.75 14.58
C ALA A 404 -10.78 12.38 14.87
N GLN A 405 -11.17 12.61 16.12
CA GLN A 405 -12.40 13.36 16.47
C GLN A 405 -12.23 14.87 16.24
N GLU A 406 -11.00 15.37 16.32
CA GLU A 406 -10.65 16.78 16.14
C GLU A 406 -10.17 17.09 14.71
N ASP A 407 -10.25 18.36 14.33
CA ASP A 407 -9.70 18.89 13.09
C ASP A 407 -8.27 19.38 13.31
N GLN A 408 -7.37 19.03 12.39
CA GLN A 408 -5.92 19.08 12.61
C GLN A 408 -5.28 19.98 11.56
N HIS A 409 -4.70 21.10 12.02
CA HIS A 409 -4.31 22.25 11.19
C HIS A 409 -2.84 22.24 10.71
N THR A 410 -1.98 21.43 11.32
CA THR A 410 -0.58 21.23 10.93
C THR A 410 -0.24 19.74 10.92
N PHE A 411 0.76 19.36 10.12
CA PHE A 411 1.33 18.01 10.15
C PHE A 411 2.19 17.79 11.39
N THR A 412 2.90 18.82 11.87
CA THR A 412 3.73 18.76 13.07
C THR A 412 2.92 18.45 14.33
N ASP A 413 1.81 19.16 14.57
CA ASP A 413 0.94 18.90 15.73
C ASP A 413 0.29 17.51 15.64
N LEU A 414 -0.23 17.17 14.46
CA LEU A 414 -0.89 15.88 14.22
C LEU A 414 0.05 14.70 14.47
N VAL A 415 1.26 14.73 13.89
CA VAL A 415 2.18 13.61 14.02
C VAL A 415 2.76 13.51 15.44
N ARG A 416 2.97 14.63 16.15
CA ARG A 416 3.40 14.59 17.56
C ARG A 416 2.29 14.06 18.49
N GLN A 417 1.02 14.41 18.25
CA GLN A 417 -0.13 13.82 18.94
C GLN A 417 -0.25 12.30 18.71
N LEU A 418 -0.08 11.84 17.46
CA LEU A 418 -0.23 10.41 17.12
C LEU A 418 0.99 9.56 17.51
N ALA A 419 2.20 10.05 17.25
CA ALA A 419 3.40 9.23 17.15
C ALA A 419 4.55 9.68 18.07
N GLY A 420 4.43 10.81 18.77
CA GLY A 420 5.49 11.36 19.63
C GLY A 420 5.76 10.51 20.86
N ARG A 421 4.91 10.64 21.89
CA ARG A 421 5.05 9.91 23.17
C ARG A 421 4.38 8.53 23.22
N HIS A 422 3.66 8.16 22.16
CA HIS A 422 2.72 7.04 22.16
C HIS A 422 3.13 5.84 21.30
N ALA A 423 4.12 6.00 20.42
CA ALA A 423 4.58 4.95 19.52
C ALA A 423 6.09 4.71 19.71
N THR A 424 6.44 3.61 20.36
CA THR A 424 7.81 3.27 20.77
C THR A 424 8.66 2.62 19.66
N SER A 425 8.00 2.25 18.55
CA SER A 425 8.58 1.52 17.43
C SER A 425 8.08 2.04 16.08
N ASP A 426 8.85 1.79 15.01
CA ASP A 426 8.49 2.24 13.65
C ASP A 426 7.18 1.61 13.13
N ILE A 427 6.87 0.38 13.56
CA ILE A 427 5.60 -0.32 13.27
C ILE A 427 4.43 0.40 13.94
N GLU A 428 4.56 0.78 15.21
CA GLU A 428 3.52 1.54 15.92
C GLU A 428 3.32 2.90 15.26
N LYS A 429 4.39 3.63 14.93
CA LYS A 429 4.30 4.93 14.23
C LYS A 429 3.54 4.76 12.91
N ALA A 430 3.90 3.78 12.08
CA ALA A 430 3.18 3.49 10.83
C ALA A 430 1.73 3.03 11.05
N ARG A 431 1.45 2.29 12.13
CA ARG A 431 0.10 1.83 12.52
C ARG A 431 -0.79 3.01 12.92
N THR A 432 -0.34 3.93 13.77
CA THR A 432 -1.14 5.07 14.23
C THR A 432 -1.50 5.98 13.06
N LEU A 433 -0.52 6.32 12.20
CA LEU A 433 -0.74 7.15 11.02
C LEU A 433 -1.73 6.49 10.04
N PHE A 434 -1.57 5.19 9.77
CA PHE A 434 -2.52 4.43 8.95
C PHE A 434 -3.92 4.45 9.56
N ARG A 435 -4.04 4.15 10.87
CA ARG A 435 -5.32 4.08 11.58
C ARG A 435 -6.07 5.40 11.49
N TRP A 436 -5.40 6.52 11.78
CA TRP A 436 -5.99 7.87 11.73
C TRP A 436 -6.60 8.17 10.35
N ILE A 437 -5.88 7.87 9.26
CA ILE A 437 -6.41 8.00 7.90
C ILE A 437 -7.66 7.12 7.69
N THR A 438 -7.62 5.86 8.14
CA THR A 438 -8.72 4.90 7.91
C THR A 438 -9.98 5.13 8.75
N VAL A 439 -9.90 5.94 9.82
CA VAL A 439 -11.05 6.30 10.67
C VAL A 439 -11.80 7.53 10.14
N LYS A 440 -11.14 8.45 9.42
CA LYS A 440 -11.75 9.65 8.84
C LYS A 440 -12.65 9.32 7.63
N ASN A 441 -13.95 9.13 7.88
CA ASN A 441 -14.95 8.79 6.84
C ASN A 441 -15.32 9.99 5.93
N LEU A 442 -14.66 10.10 4.79
CA LEU A 442 -14.88 11.19 3.82
C LEU A 442 -16.31 11.26 3.23
N ASN A 443 -17.11 10.20 3.35
CA ASN A 443 -18.51 10.23 2.91
C ASN A 443 -19.41 11.04 3.86
N THR A 444 -19.10 11.03 5.16
CA THR A 444 -19.87 11.74 6.19
C THR A 444 -19.25 13.08 6.58
N MET A 445 -17.94 13.27 6.40
CA MET A 445 -17.28 14.54 6.70
C MET A 445 -17.70 15.67 5.74
N SER A 446 -18.21 16.76 6.29
CA SER A 446 -18.23 18.08 5.65
C SER A 446 -16.86 18.75 5.76
N PHE A 447 -16.50 19.58 4.78
CA PHE A 447 -15.31 20.43 4.82
C PHE A 447 -15.72 21.84 4.42
N ASP A 448 -15.14 22.86 5.05
CA ASP A 448 -15.31 24.26 4.61
C ASP A 448 -14.61 24.47 3.26
N ASP A 449 -15.20 25.30 2.40
CA ASP A 449 -14.60 25.63 1.11
C ASP A 449 -13.40 26.59 1.23
N ASN A 450 -13.35 27.38 2.32
CA ASN A 450 -12.21 28.24 2.67
C ASN A 450 -11.04 27.50 3.35
N MET A 451 -11.17 26.18 3.59
CA MET A 451 -10.11 25.38 4.21
C MET A 451 -8.86 25.30 3.33
N SER A 452 -7.71 25.72 3.87
CA SER A 452 -6.43 25.67 3.13
C SER A 452 -6.05 24.24 2.78
N GLY A 453 -5.71 24.04 1.50
CA GLY A 453 -5.37 22.74 0.91
C GLY A 453 -4.04 22.16 1.41
N ASP A 454 -3.23 22.96 2.10
CA ASP A 454 -1.96 22.58 2.72
C ASP A 454 -2.09 21.84 4.06
N THR A 455 -3.29 21.84 4.68
CA THR A 455 -3.53 21.21 5.99
C THR A 455 -3.76 19.69 5.85
N PRO A 456 -3.56 18.90 6.93
CA PRO A 456 -4.04 17.51 6.96
C PRO A 456 -5.52 17.36 6.59
N MET A 457 -6.38 18.29 7.02
CA MET A 457 -7.80 18.32 6.63
C MET A 457 -8.00 18.75 5.16
N GLY A 458 -7.16 19.63 4.65
CA GLY A 458 -7.11 20.06 3.24
C GLY A 458 -6.77 18.92 2.29
N LEU A 459 -5.80 18.06 2.65
CA LEU A 459 -5.54 16.83 1.90
C LEU A 459 -6.74 15.87 1.95
N LEU A 460 -7.42 15.72 3.10
CA LEU A 460 -8.65 14.91 3.18
C LEU A 460 -9.79 15.49 2.32
N ARG A 461 -9.97 16.82 2.30
CA ARG A 461 -10.89 17.52 1.39
C ARG A 461 -10.49 17.27 -0.07
N GLY A 462 -9.21 17.35 -0.41
CA GLY A 462 -8.71 17.08 -1.76
C GLY A 462 -8.93 15.63 -2.20
N ILE A 463 -8.77 14.66 -1.30
CA ILE A 463 -9.05 13.24 -1.55
C ILE A 463 -10.54 13.03 -1.82
N LYS A 464 -11.42 13.67 -1.04
CA LYS A 464 -12.88 13.62 -1.25
C LYS A 464 -13.29 14.11 -2.63
N HIS A 465 -12.62 15.13 -3.17
CA HIS A 465 -12.92 15.74 -4.46
C HIS A 465 -12.04 15.22 -5.63
N GLY A 466 -11.11 14.31 -5.38
CA GLY A 466 -10.26 13.68 -6.41
C GLY A 466 -9.12 14.54 -6.95
N THR A 467 -8.74 15.61 -6.24
CA THR A 467 -7.50 16.38 -6.52
C THR A 467 -6.29 15.69 -5.88
N GLU A 468 -6.45 15.25 -4.63
CA GLU A 468 -5.40 14.60 -3.81
C GLU A 468 -5.61 13.09 -3.64
N SER A 469 -4.65 12.43 -2.98
CA SER A 469 -4.70 10.98 -2.77
C SER A 469 -4.22 10.52 -1.38
N TYR A 470 -4.82 9.43 -0.88
CA TYR A 470 -4.42 8.84 0.41
C TYR A 470 -2.95 8.41 0.47
N HIS A 471 -2.32 8.10 -0.68
CA HIS A 471 -0.93 7.67 -0.73
C HIS A 471 0.07 8.83 -0.68
N VAL A 472 -0.32 10.02 -1.16
CA VAL A 472 0.38 11.29 -0.91
C VAL A 472 0.27 11.66 0.58
N LEU A 473 -0.95 11.65 1.13
CA LEU A 473 -1.20 11.94 2.56
C LEU A 473 -0.40 11.01 3.48
N PHE A 474 -0.40 9.70 3.24
CA PHE A 474 0.37 8.75 4.05
C PHE A 474 1.89 8.94 3.91
N LYS A 475 2.40 9.27 2.71
CA LYS A 475 3.83 9.61 2.54
C LYS A 475 4.20 10.83 3.38
N ARG A 476 3.41 11.90 3.31
CA ARG A 476 3.66 13.16 4.04
C ARG A 476 3.58 12.95 5.56
N LEU A 477 2.62 12.17 6.04
CA LEU A 477 2.55 11.80 7.46
C LEU A 477 3.74 10.94 7.91
N CYS A 478 4.23 10.03 7.06
CA CYS A 478 5.44 9.26 7.35
C CYS A 478 6.70 10.13 7.44
N SER A 479 6.90 11.11 6.54
CA SER A 479 8.09 11.96 6.60
C SER A 479 8.16 12.79 7.88
N TYR A 480 7.04 13.36 8.33
CA TYR A 480 6.95 14.07 9.61
C TYR A 480 7.17 13.17 10.84
N ALA A 481 7.03 11.85 10.69
CA ALA A 481 7.27 10.85 11.75
C ALA A 481 8.68 10.23 11.70
N GLY A 482 9.55 10.66 10.79
CA GLY A 482 10.88 10.08 10.60
C GLY A 482 10.90 8.77 9.80
N LEU A 483 9.82 8.43 9.08
CA LEU A 483 9.68 7.16 8.36
C LEU A 483 9.86 7.31 6.84
N HIS A 484 10.74 6.49 6.27
CA HIS A 484 10.96 6.38 4.83
C HIS A 484 9.73 5.76 4.17
N CYS A 485 9.04 6.54 3.34
CA CYS A 485 7.83 6.11 2.64
C CYS A 485 7.89 6.50 1.16
N VAL A 486 7.58 5.54 0.28
CA VAL A 486 7.60 5.71 -1.19
C VAL A 486 6.23 5.39 -1.78
N VAL A 487 5.85 6.12 -2.84
CA VAL A 487 4.64 5.85 -3.63
C VAL A 487 4.99 4.94 -4.80
N ILE A 488 4.37 3.77 -4.84
CA ILE A 488 4.55 2.78 -5.89
C ILE A 488 3.36 2.87 -6.84
N LYS A 489 3.62 3.27 -8.10
CA LYS A 489 2.65 3.25 -9.21
C LYS A 489 2.77 1.90 -9.94
N GLY A 490 1.66 1.20 -10.16
CA GLY A 490 1.68 -0.12 -10.79
C GLY A 490 0.32 -0.59 -11.27
N TYR A 491 0.16 -1.91 -11.44
CA TYR A 491 -1.12 -2.56 -11.75
C TYR A 491 -1.62 -3.35 -10.54
N SER A 492 -2.93 -3.37 -10.32
CA SER A 492 -3.55 -4.14 -9.23
C SER A 492 -4.83 -4.84 -9.68
N LYS A 493 -5.14 -5.99 -9.04
CA LYS A 493 -6.42 -6.68 -9.22
C LYS A 493 -7.51 -5.96 -8.41
N SER A 494 -7.90 -4.78 -8.88
CA SER A 494 -8.93 -3.92 -8.28
C SER A 494 -10.34 -4.45 -8.55
N ALA A 495 -11.36 -3.80 -7.96
CA ALA A 495 -12.76 -4.16 -8.20
C ALA A 495 -13.11 -4.06 -9.70
N GLY A 496 -13.76 -5.09 -10.23
CA GLY A 496 -13.99 -5.26 -11.67
C GLY A 496 -12.95 -6.14 -12.39
N TYR A 497 -11.84 -6.50 -11.75
CA TYR A 497 -10.93 -7.53 -12.26
C TYR A 497 -11.61 -8.91 -12.25
N GLN A 498 -11.50 -9.65 -13.36
CA GLN A 498 -11.97 -11.04 -13.45
C GLN A 498 -10.77 -11.99 -13.62
N PRO A 499 -10.74 -13.16 -12.95
CA PRO A 499 -9.66 -14.13 -13.12
C PRO A 499 -9.44 -14.51 -14.60
N GLY A 500 -8.18 -14.46 -15.05
CA GLY A 500 -7.80 -14.73 -16.44
C GLY A 500 -7.73 -13.49 -17.34
N VAL A 501 -8.30 -12.35 -16.93
CA VAL A 501 -8.11 -11.07 -17.63
C VAL A 501 -6.65 -10.62 -17.51
N LYS A 502 -6.09 -10.15 -18.63
CA LYS A 502 -4.76 -9.55 -18.72
C LYS A 502 -4.82 -8.04 -18.50
N PHE A 503 -3.70 -7.45 -18.08
CA PHE A 503 -3.54 -5.99 -18.04
C PHE A 503 -3.11 -5.50 -19.43
N GLU A 504 -4.08 -5.25 -20.30
CA GLU A 504 -3.88 -4.81 -21.70
C GLU A 504 -3.99 -3.29 -21.86
N ASP A 505 -4.61 -2.61 -20.88
CA ASP A 505 -4.81 -1.16 -20.84
C ASP A 505 -4.57 -0.59 -19.43
N ASN A 506 -4.55 0.75 -19.32
CA ASN A 506 -4.35 1.46 -18.05
C ASN A 506 -5.52 1.31 -17.04
N ARG A 507 -6.57 0.53 -17.34
CA ARG A 507 -7.78 0.35 -16.51
C ARG A 507 -7.52 -0.19 -15.12
N PHE A 508 -6.45 -0.97 -14.96
CA PHE A 508 -6.05 -1.60 -13.70
C PHE A 508 -4.85 -0.90 -13.03
N ARG A 509 -4.45 0.29 -13.51
CA ARG A 509 -3.44 1.13 -12.84
C ARG A 509 -3.92 1.52 -11.44
N ASN A 510 -2.99 1.53 -10.49
CA ASN A 510 -3.24 1.90 -9.11
C ASN A 510 -1.93 2.36 -8.46
N SER A 511 -2.05 3.06 -7.32
CA SER A 511 -0.92 3.46 -6.48
C SER A 511 -1.09 2.91 -5.06
N TRP A 512 0.01 2.54 -4.43
CA TRP A 512 0.08 2.16 -3.01
C TRP A 512 1.40 2.67 -2.40
N ASN A 513 1.55 2.56 -1.09
CA ASN A 513 2.79 2.93 -0.42
C ASN A 513 3.64 1.69 -0.13
N ALA A 514 4.95 1.88 -0.04
CA ALA A 514 5.78 1.05 0.83
C ALA A 514 6.43 1.96 1.88
N VAL A 515 6.45 1.50 3.13
CA VAL A 515 7.14 2.16 4.25
C VAL A 515 8.22 1.22 4.79
N TYR A 516 9.38 1.75 5.14
CA TYR A 516 10.45 0.97 5.75
C TYR A 516 10.21 0.88 7.26
N VAL A 517 9.95 -0.34 7.75
CA VAL A 517 9.62 -0.62 9.16
C VAL A 517 10.18 -1.96 9.59
N ALA A 518 10.65 -2.09 10.82
CA ALA A 518 11.39 -3.23 11.39
C ALA A 518 12.31 -3.91 10.37
N GLY A 519 13.28 -3.14 9.86
CA GLY A 519 14.36 -3.61 8.98
C GLY A 519 13.98 -3.93 7.54
N ALA A 520 12.75 -3.69 7.09
CA ALA A 520 12.32 -4.02 5.73
C ALA A 520 11.23 -3.10 5.16
N TRP A 521 11.18 -2.97 3.83
CA TRP A 521 10.06 -2.33 3.13
C TRP A 521 8.78 -3.17 3.21
N ARG A 522 7.68 -2.57 3.67
CA ARG A 522 6.37 -3.23 3.74
C ARG A 522 5.30 -2.40 3.04
N PHE A 523 4.43 -3.07 2.27
CA PHE A 523 3.35 -2.40 1.56
C PHE A 523 2.26 -1.92 2.53
N VAL A 524 1.81 -0.68 2.34
CA VAL A 524 0.67 -0.07 3.02
C VAL A 524 -0.28 0.47 1.96
N GLN A 525 -1.58 0.33 2.17
CA GLN A 525 -2.58 0.71 1.16
C GLN A 525 -3.83 1.33 1.80
N CYS A 526 -3.69 2.62 2.13
CA CYS A 526 -4.75 3.44 2.72
C CYS A 526 -6.03 3.50 1.85
N ASN A 527 -5.91 3.40 0.52
CA ASN A 527 -7.08 3.37 -0.39
C ASN A 527 -8.04 2.20 -0.12
N TRP A 528 -7.55 1.08 0.41
CA TRP A 528 -8.40 -0.06 0.80
C TRP A 528 -8.78 0.00 2.29
N GLY A 529 -7.89 0.49 3.16
CA GLY A 529 -8.16 0.63 4.59
C GLY A 529 -9.28 1.63 4.91
N ALA A 530 -9.36 2.75 4.18
CA ALA A 530 -10.38 3.78 4.39
C ALA A 530 -11.74 3.47 3.70
N ARG A 531 -11.93 2.25 3.16
CA ARG A 531 -13.21 1.86 2.54
C ARG A 531 -14.19 1.36 3.57
N HIS A 532 -15.02 2.27 4.08
CA HIS A 532 -16.25 1.89 4.76
C HIS A 532 -17.14 1.09 3.81
N LEU A 533 -17.61 -0.08 4.25
CA LEU A 533 -18.46 -0.96 3.45
C LEU A 533 -19.89 -0.40 3.41
N VAL A 534 -20.21 0.35 2.35
CA VAL A 534 -21.56 0.83 2.04
C VAL A 534 -22.44 -0.34 1.53
N ASN A 535 -22.61 -1.36 2.37
CA ASN A 535 -23.58 -2.47 2.26
C ASN A 535 -23.61 -3.40 3.49
N ALA A 536 -23.26 -2.91 4.69
CA ALA A 536 -23.87 -3.45 5.90
C ALA A 536 -25.34 -2.97 5.93
N LYS A 537 -26.29 -3.87 6.17
CA LYS A 537 -27.72 -3.52 6.16
C LYS A 537 -28.01 -2.41 7.15
N GLU A 538 -28.84 -1.44 6.75
CA GLU A 538 -29.55 -0.59 7.71
C GLU A 538 -30.31 -1.48 8.69
N ALA A 539 -30.12 -1.27 10.00
CA ALA A 539 -30.85 -2.01 11.01
C ALA A 539 -32.32 -1.53 11.01
N PRO A 540 -33.31 -2.40 10.72
CA PRO A 540 -34.69 -1.97 10.56
C PRO A 540 -35.33 -1.69 11.94
N GLY A 541 -35.27 -0.46 12.45
CA GLY A 541 -35.73 -0.24 13.83
C GLY A 541 -35.76 1.15 14.47
N GLN A 542 -35.70 2.27 13.75
CA GLN A 542 -36.10 3.56 14.34
C GLN A 542 -37.09 4.30 13.42
N LYS A 543 -38.39 4.19 13.75
CA LYS A 543 -39.44 4.97 13.12
C LYS A 543 -39.25 6.45 13.47
N LYS A 544 -39.16 7.32 12.47
CA LYS A 544 -39.45 8.74 12.69
C LYS A 544 -40.92 8.85 13.12
N GLY A 545 -41.19 9.68 14.12
CA GLY A 545 -42.56 10.07 14.44
C GLY A 545 -43.03 11.12 13.43
N ASP A 546 -44.16 10.88 12.77
CA ASP A 546 -44.74 11.83 11.84
C ASP A 546 -45.34 13.02 12.60
N HIS A 547 -44.62 14.15 12.64
CA HIS A 547 -45.20 15.42 13.06
C HIS A 547 -46.13 15.95 11.96
N ALA A 548 -47.37 15.45 11.96
CA ALA A 548 -48.43 15.98 11.12
C ALA A 548 -48.74 17.45 11.51
N SER A 549 -48.71 18.34 10.52
CA SER A 549 -48.97 19.76 10.71
C SER A 549 -50.46 20.04 10.86
N SER A 550 -50.93 20.30 12.09
CA SER A 550 -52.30 20.73 12.37
C SER A 550 -52.43 22.25 12.29
N GLY A 551 -53.09 22.77 11.26
CA GLY A 551 -53.32 24.21 11.08
C GLY A 551 -54.74 24.56 10.65
N GLY A 552 -55.53 25.09 11.60
CA GLY A 552 -56.75 25.90 11.39
C GLY A 552 -57.98 25.20 10.79
N GLY A 553 -59.11 25.19 11.52
CA GLY A 553 -60.37 24.62 11.00
C GLY A 553 -61.60 24.80 11.90
N GLU A 554 -62.09 26.04 11.99
CA GLU A 554 -63.49 26.44 12.30
C GLU A 554 -64.09 26.24 13.73
N ILE A 555 -64.96 27.21 14.08
CA ILE A 555 -65.80 27.39 15.28
C ILE A 555 -65.05 27.58 16.61
#